data_AF-A0A0M8WXV4-F1
#
_entry.id   AF-A0A0M8WXV4-F1
#
_cell.length_a   1.000
_cell.length_b   1.000
_cell.length_c   1.000
_cell.angle_alpha   90.00
_cell.angle_beta   90.00
_cell.angle_gamma   90.00
#
_symmetry.space_group_name_H-M   'P 1'
#
loop_
_entity.id
_entity.type
_entity.pdbx_description
1 polymer ?
#
loop_
_entity_poly.entity_id
_entity_poly.type
_entity_poly.pdbx_seq_one_letter_code
_entity_poly.pdbx_strand_id
1 'polypeptide(L)' 'MSGSGSATLTTALGRPVAHRQVPLAQVRTHSADLAAMFAYFTDHGLDVDVAGLRRAHPEVGWHTFADWAHGQDWPALLGR' A
#
# COMPACT_ATOMS: atom_id res chain seq x y z
N MET A 1 3.07 -9.55 8.71
CA MET A 1 4.05 -8.71 8.00
C MET A 1 3.51 -7.27 7.81
N SER A 2 2.90 -6.64 8.83
CA SER A 2 1.99 -5.49 8.63
C SER A 2 2.48 -4.14 9.19
N GLY A 3 3.80 -3.91 9.30
CA GLY A 3 4.36 -2.74 10.00
C GLY A 3 4.96 -1.63 9.14
N SER A 4 5.39 -1.90 7.91
CA SER A 4 6.21 -0.95 7.14
C SER A 4 5.39 0.19 6.54
N GLY A 5 4.22 -0.09 5.95
CA GLY A 5 3.42 0.92 5.26
C GLY A 5 2.85 2.01 6.19
N SER A 6 2.34 1.62 7.36
CA SER A 6 1.81 2.59 8.34
C SER A 6 2.91 3.47 8.95
N ALA A 7 4.12 2.92 9.13
CA ALA A 7 5.27 3.69 9.58
C ALA A 7 5.70 4.72 8.52
N THR A 8 5.82 4.32 7.26
CA THR A 8 6.12 5.23 6.14
C THR A 8 5.10 6.37 6.06
N LEU A 9 3.80 6.04 6.13
CA LEU A 9 2.74 7.06 6.11
C LEU A 9 2.77 7.95 7.35
N THR A 10 3.09 7.41 8.53
CA THR A 10 3.26 8.20 9.75
C THR A 10 4.33 9.27 9.56
N THR A 11 5.47 8.88 9.00
CA THR A 11 6.57 9.81 8.70
C THR A 11 6.15 10.84 7.64
N ALA A 12 5.55 10.41 6.53
CA ALA A 12 5.16 11.30 5.44
C ALA A 12 4.06 12.30 5.84
N LEU A 13 3.12 11.90 6.69
CA LEU A 13 2.01 12.73 7.14
C LEU A 13 2.34 13.59 8.38
N GLY A 14 3.43 13.27 9.08
CA GLY A 14 3.81 13.91 10.36
C GLY A 14 2.83 13.62 11.51
N ARG A 15 2.05 12.53 11.42
CA ARG A 15 1.06 12.15 12.45
C ARG A 15 0.94 10.63 12.56
N PRO A 16 0.57 10.08 13.72
CA PRO A 16 0.44 8.64 13.89
C PRO A 16 -0.58 8.02 12.93
N VAL A 17 -0.16 6.98 12.21
CA VAL A 17 -1.01 6.12 11.39
C VAL A 17 -0.82 4.68 11.86
N ALA A 18 -1.94 4.00 12.18
CA ALA A 18 -1.93 2.61 12.63
C ALA A 18 -2.63 1.70 11.64
N HIS A 19 -2.01 0.58 11.30
CA HIS A 19 -2.67 -0.49 10.56
C HIS A 19 -3.70 -1.19 11.45
N ARG A 20 -4.92 -1.38 10.93
CA ARG A 20 -5.98 -2.15 11.58
C ARG A 20 -6.56 -3.13 10.57
N GLN A 21 -6.48 -4.41 10.89
CA GLN A 21 -7.14 -5.44 10.10
C GLN A 21 -8.63 -5.45 10.41
N VAL A 22 -9.45 -5.55 9.37
CA VAL A 22 -10.92 -5.64 9.47
C VAL A 22 -11.40 -6.96 8.86
N PRO A 23 -12.54 -7.52 9.31
CA PRO A 23 -13.08 -8.74 8.72
C PRO A 23 -13.43 -8.57 7.23
N LEU A 24 -13.13 -9.57 6.39
CA LEU A 24 -13.51 -9.54 4.97
C LEU A 24 -15.02 -9.42 4.75
N ALA A 25 -15.83 -9.92 5.69
CA ALA A 25 -17.28 -9.74 5.66
C ALA A 25 -17.68 -8.26 5.65
N GLN A 26 -16.95 -7.41 6.38
CA GLN A 26 -17.15 -5.97 6.38
C GLN A 26 -16.68 -5.35 5.05
N VAL A 27 -15.54 -5.76 4.50
CA VAL A 27 -15.09 -5.26 3.19
C VAL A 27 -16.12 -5.60 2.09
N ARG A 28 -16.71 -6.79 2.16
CA ARG A 28 -17.70 -7.27 1.20
C ARG A 28 -18.97 -6.41 1.17
N THR A 29 -19.34 -5.74 2.26
CA THR A 29 -20.48 -4.81 2.26
C THR A 29 -20.22 -3.58 1.39
N HIS A 30 -18.95 -3.26 1.13
CA HIS A 30 -18.55 -2.14 0.26
C HIS A 30 -18.25 -2.60 -1.17
N SER A 31 -17.58 -3.74 -1.34
CA SER A 31 -17.29 -4.31 -2.66
C SER A 31 -16.95 -5.80 -2.57
N ALA A 32 -17.64 -6.61 -3.37
CA ALA A 32 -17.35 -8.04 -3.51
C ALA A 32 -15.96 -8.28 -4.13
N ASP A 33 -15.59 -7.50 -5.14
CA ASP A 33 -14.31 -7.64 -5.84
C ASP A 33 -13.13 -7.31 -4.93
N LEU A 34 -13.23 -6.22 -4.14
CA LEU A 34 -12.18 -5.89 -3.16
C LEU A 34 -12.07 -6.98 -2.10
N ALA A 35 -13.19 -7.52 -1.61
CA ALA A 35 -13.15 -8.61 -0.64
C ALA A 35 -12.48 -9.87 -1.21
N ALA A 36 -12.72 -10.20 -2.48
CA ALA A 36 -12.06 -11.32 -3.15
C ALA A 36 -10.54 -11.06 -3.33
N MET A 37 -10.16 -9.86 -3.75
CA MET A 37 -8.75 -9.46 -3.89
C MET A 37 -8.01 -9.54 -2.55
N PHE A 38 -8.58 -9.01 -1.46
CA PHE A 38 -7.95 -9.09 -0.13
C PHE A 38 -7.90 -10.51 0.41
N ALA A 39 -8.89 -11.37 0.10
CA ALA A 39 -8.83 -12.79 0.43
C ALA A 39 -7.62 -13.44 -0.24
N TYR A 40 -7.46 -13.23 -1.56
CA TYR A 40 -6.32 -13.73 -2.30
C TYR A 40 -4.97 -13.24 -1.74
N PHE A 41 -4.84 -11.95 -1.42
CA PHE A 41 -3.61 -11.41 -0.83
C PHE A 41 -3.31 -11.98 0.56
N THR A 42 -4.34 -12.36 1.33
CA THR A 42 -4.17 -12.95 2.65
C THR A 42 -3.73 -14.41 2.57
N ASP A 43 -4.33 -15.17 1.65
CA ASP A 43 -4.13 -16.62 1.58
C ASP A 43 -2.96 -17.02 0.68
N HIS A 44 -2.78 -16.34 -0.45
CA HIS A 44 -1.78 -16.66 -1.47
C HIS A 44 -0.67 -15.61 -1.56
N GLY A 45 -1.02 -14.33 -1.35
CA GLY A 45 -0.09 -13.21 -1.48
C GLY A 45 0.29 -12.91 -2.94
N LEU A 46 1.34 -12.12 -3.10
CA LEU A 46 1.95 -11.79 -4.38
C LEU A 46 3.41 -12.24 -4.35
N ASP A 47 3.82 -13.07 -5.30
CA ASP A 47 5.21 -13.43 -5.51
C ASP A 47 5.72 -12.74 -6.78
N VAL A 48 6.36 -11.59 -6.60
CA VAL A 48 6.85 -10.75 -7.70
C VAL A 48 8.34 -10.53 -7.50
N ASP A 49 9.15 -10.93 -8.50
CA ASP A 49 10.58 -10.61 -8.52
C ASP A 49 10.79 -9.13 -8.87
N VAL A 50 10.59 -8.26 -7.88
CA VAL A 50 10.78 -6.81 -8.00
C VAL A 50 12.21 -6.48 -8.41
N ALA A 51 13.20 -7.23 -7.92
CA ALA A 51 14.60 -7.01 -8.26
C ALA A 51 14.88 -7.35 -9.73
N GLY A 52 14.32 -8.46 -10.21
CA GLY A 52 14.36 -8.86 -11.62
C GLY A 52 13.69 -7.85 -12.54
N LEU A 53 12.49 -7.40 -12.19
CA LEU A 53 11.78 -6.38 -12.97
C LEU A 53 12.59 -5.08 -13.10
N ARG A 54 13.20 -4.62 -12.00
CA ARG A 54 14.05 -3.42 -12.01
C ARG A 54 15.28 -3.58 -12.89
N ARG A 55 15.88 -4.77 -12.93
CA ARG A 55 17.02 -5.06 -13.82
C ARG A 55 16.60 -5.14 -15.28
N ALA A 56 15.44 -5.74 -15.56
CA ALA A 56 14.94 -5.96 -16.91
C ALA A 56 14.42 -4.67 -17.57
N HIS A 57 13.90 -3.74 -16.77
CA HIS A 57 13.29 -2.50 -17.24
C HIS A 57 13.88 -1.27 -16.52
N PRO A 58 15.17 -0.94 -16.73
CA PRO A 58 15.82 0.21 -16.09
C PRO A 58 15.26 1.56 -16.56
N GLU A 59 14.59 1.60 -17.72
CA GLU A 59 13.93 2.78 -18.26
C GLU A 59 12.71 3.22 -17.45
N VAL A 60 12.12 2.30 -16.68
CA VAL A 60 10.99 2.60 -15.81
C VAL A 60 11.50 3.37 -14.59
N GLY A 61 10.89 4.53 -14.32
CA GLY A 61 11.11 5.30 -13.10
C GLY A 61 10.57 4.58 -11.87
N TRP A 62 11.23 3.51 -11.43
CA TRP A 62 10.80 2.75 -10.26
C TRP A 62 10.87 3.63 -9.01
N HIS A 63 9.79 3.62 -8.23
CA HIS A 63 9.73 4.31 -6.94
C HIS A 63 9.50 3.30 -5.82
N THR A 64 10.10 3.54 -4.66
CA THR A 64 9.68 2.85 -3.45
C THR A 64 8.37 3.45 -2.94
N PHE A 65 7.65 2.71 -2.11
CA PHE A 65 6.47 3.27 -1.44
C PHE A 65 6.81 4.49 -0.57
N ALA A 66 8.02 4.53 0.01
CA ALA A 66 8.50 5.66 0.79
C ALA A 66 8.71 6.90 -0.08
N ASP A 67 9.41 6.77 -1.21
CA ASP A 67 9.64 7.90 -2.11
C ASP A 67 8.31 8.45 -2.65
N TRP A 68 7.40 7.57 -3.03
CA TRP A 68 6.06 7.96 -3.46
C TRP A 68 5.33 8.71 -2.34
N ALA A 69 5.29 8.16 -1.12
CA ALA A 69 4.56 8.76 0.00
C ALA A 69 5.14 10.11 0.40
N HIS A 70 6.46 10.29 0.35
CA HIS A 70 7.10 11.57 0.64
C HIS A 70 6.88 12.62 -0.46
N GLY A 71 6.67 12.20 -1.71
CA GLY A 71 6.44 13.10 -2.83
C GLY A 71 5.00 13.63 -2.97
N GLN A 72 4.05 13.19 -2.12
CA GLN A 72 2.65 13.63 -2.23
C GLN A 72 2.41 14.98 -1.54
N ASP A 73 1.53 15.78 -2.13
CA ASP A 73 0.91 16.94 -1.47
C ASP A 73 -0.23 16.50 -0.56
N TRP A 74 0.13 15.98 0.61
CA TRP A 74 -0.85 15.52 1.60
C TRP A 74 -1.80 16.61 2.10
N PRO A 75 -1.38 17.87 2.31
CA PRO A 75 -2.32 18.96 2.57
C PRO A 75 -3.44 19.07 1.54
N ALA A 76 -3.10 19.16 0.26
CA ALA A 76 -4.10 19.25 -0.81
C ALA A 76 -4.99 18.00 -0.88
N LEU A 77 -4.42 16.79 -0.80
CA LEU A 77 -5.16 15.53 -0.88
C LEU A 77 -6.13 15.31 0.29
N LEU A 78 -5.79 15.84 1.47
CA LEU A 78 -6.61 15.71 2.66
C LEU A 78 -7.55 16.91 2.86
N GLY A 79 -7.50 17.90 1.97
CA GLY A 79 -8.32 19.12 2.06
C GLY A 79 -8.00 19.96 3.32
N ARG A 80 -6.72 20.03 3.70
CA ARG A 80 -6.24 20.76 4.88
C ARG A 80 -5.26 21.86 4.52
#